data_AF-A0A950RD87-F1
#
_entry.id   AF-A0A950RD87-F1
#
_cell.length_a   1.000
_cell.length_b   1.000
_cell.length_c   1.000
_cell.angle_alpha   90.00
_cell.angle_beta   90.00
_cell.angle_gamma   90.00
#
_symmetry.space_group_name_H-M   'P 1'
#
loop_
_entity.id
_entity.type
_entity.pdbx_description
1 polymer ?
#
loop_
_entity_poly.entity_id
_entity_poly.type
_entity_poly.pdbx_seq_one_letter_code
_entity_poly.pdbx_strand_id
1 'polypeptide(L)'
;MRGPEVSWNFWRAAAGLVLLGVVGIPLALPFGELVGESQGWLAWAEAGRILPLAGDTLALVGGALALTLPAGISAAILLYRTDLPLRGFLQFVLVLSLFVPLPLVASAWQAALGSGGWLPELLWHGEITPGFLWKPWVQGLGPAMWVHAAAAFPWVVLLVGQGLRWVESDLEEDALTTAGPWRVLNRVTLPRCQAALLAAALWVVLQTANEITVTDVMQVRTLAEEVYTQFVGGGPAALARAVAVSLPAMVLIWLLVLAATRRLERTIPPLDTLLGPSFTFRLGAMRWPALGLALI
;
A
#
# COMPACT_ATOMS: atom_id res chain seq x y z
N MET A 1 52.37 -11.22 17.41
CA MET A 1 51.81 -11.44 16.06
C MET A 1 50.40 -10.87 16.06
N ARG A 2 50.21 -9.64 15.57
CA ARG A 2 48.87 -9.06 15.37
C ARG A 2 48.40 -9.55 14.00
N GLY A 3 47.29 -10.28 13.96
CA GLY A 3 46.70 -10.73 12.69
C GLY A 3 46.37 -9.53 11.80
N PRO A 4 46.28 -9.71 10.48
CA PRO A 4 45.97 -8.62 9.57
C PRO A 4 44.60 -8.05 9.94
N GLU A 5 44.58 -6.83 10.45
CA GLU A 5 43.36 -6.05 10.63
C GLU A 5 42.81 -5.73 9.24
N VAL A 6 41.97 -6.61 8.70
CA VAL A 6 41.12 -6.30 7.56
C VAL A 6 40.22 -5.15 8.02
N SER A 7 40.64 -3.93 7.71
CA SER A 7 39.99 -2.73 8.20
C SER A 7 38.50 -2.73 7.82
N TRP A 8 37.65 -2.27 8.72
CA TRP A 8 36.20 -2.10 8.53
C TRP A 8 35.82 -1.47 7.17
N ASN A 9 36.72 -0.67 6.60
CA ASN A 9 36.58 -0.04 5.29
C ASN A 9 36.60 -1.03 4.12
N PHE A 10 37.36 -2.14 4.22
CA PHE A 10 37.40 -3.17 3.19
C PHE A 10 36.04 -3.88 3.05
N TRP A 11 35.43 -4.29 4.16
CA TRP A 11 34.12 -4.95 4.14
C TRP A 11 33.01 -4.04 3.64
N ARG A 12 33.03 -2.75 4.00
CA ARG A 12 32.08 -1.75 3.47
C ARG A 12 32.27 -1.52 1.97
N ALA A 13 33.52 -1.44 1.50
CA ALA A 13 33.81 -1.29 0.08
C ALA A 13 33.41 -2.54 -0.70
N ALA A 14 33.73 -3.73 -0.21
CA ALA A 14 33.33 -5.00 -0.81
C ALA A 14 31.80 -5.13 -0.86
N ALA A 15 31.09 -4.86 0.25
CA ALA A 15 29.63 -4.85 0.28
C ALA A 15 29.05 -3.81 -0.68
N GLY A 16 29.64 -2.60 -0.74
CA GLY A 16 29.22 -1.55 -1.67
C GLY A 16 29.37 -1.95 -3.13
N LEU A 17 30.48 -2.60 -3.50
CA LEU A 17 30.71 -3.12 -4.84
C LEU A 17 29.75 -4.25 -5.20
N VAL A 18 29.48 -5.15 -4.25
CA VAL A 18 28.48 -6.22 -4.44
C VAL A 18 27.09 -5.63 -4.63
N LEU A 19 26.68 -4.66 -3.81
CA LEU A 19 25.39 -3.96 -3.97
C LEU A 19 25.31 -3.22 -5.30
N LEU A 20 26.38 -2.53 -5.70
CA LEU A 20 26.43 -1.84 -6.99
C LEU A 20 26.32 -2.84 -8.15
N GLY A 21 27.04 -3.97 -8.09
CA GLY A 21 27.03 -4.97 -9.15
C GLY A 21 25.72 -5.75 -9.24
N VAL A 22 25.14 -6.13 -8.10
CA VAL A 22 23.94 -6.99 -8.03
C VAL A 22 22.64 -6.19 -8.15
N VAL A 23 22.61 -4.96 -7.64
CA VAL A 23 21.39 -4.12 -7.61
C VAL A 23 21.55 -2.91 -8.52
N GLY A 24 22.64 -2.17 -8.39
CA GLY A 24 22.85 -0.92 -9.12
C GLY A 24 22.92 -1.09 -10.63
N ILE A 25 23.75 -2.04 -11.12
CA ILE A 25 23.93 -2.28 -12.56
C ILE A 25 22.62 -2.75 -13.19
N PRO A 26 21.93 -3.81 -12.72
CA PRO A 26 20.67 -4.25 -13.32
C PRO A 26 19.58 -3.17 -13.34
N LEU A 27 19.52 -2.32 -12.32
CA LEU A 27 18.58 -1.19 -12.30
C LEU A 27 18.98 -0.06 -13.26
N ALA A 28 20.27 0.15 -13.52
CA ALA A 28 20.76 1.20 -14.42
C ALA A 28 20.67 0.81 -15.91
N LEU A 29 20.82 -0.48 -16.24
CA LEU A 29 20.86 -0.98 -17.62
C LEU A 29 19.65 -0.55 -18.48
N PRO A 30 18.39 -0.66 -18.01
CA PRO A 30 17.22 -0.23 -18.79
C PRO A 30 17.24 1.25 -19.18
N PHE A 31 17.82 2.11 -18.32
CA PHE A 31 17.98 3.53 -18.63
C PHE A 31 19.08 3.76 -19.66
N GLY A 32 20.15 2.97 -19.61
CA GLY A 32 21.19 2.96 -20.64
C GLY A 32 20.64 2.59 -22.02
N GLU A 33 19.76 1.57 -22.07
CA GLU A 33 19.06 1.21 -23.31
C GLU A 33 18.16 2.33 -23.82
N LEU A 34 17.39 3.00 -22.98
CA LEU A 34 16.56 4.13 -23.41
C LEU A 34 17.38 5.30 -23.97
N VAL A 35 18.59 5.54 -23.42
CA VAL A 35 19.50 6.57 -23.94
C VAL A 35 20.13 6.12 -25.27
N GLY A 36 20.45 4.84 -25.43
CA GLY A 36 21.07 4.29 -26.64
C GLY A 36 20.09 4.05 -27.79
N GLU A 37 18.84 3.70 -27.49
CA GLU A 37 17.80 3.33 -28.44
C GLU A 37 16.73 4.44 -28.52
N SER A 38 16.94 5.41 -29.41
CA SER A 38 16.04 6.56 -29.56
C SER A 38 14.61 6.17 -29.96
N GLN A 39 14.42 4.98 -30.54
CA GLN A 39 13.11 4.40 -30.85
C GLN A 39 12.26 4.15 -29.59
N GLY A 40 12.87 4.04 -28.40
CA GLY A 40 12.15 3.95 -27.13
C GLY A 40 11.18 5.11 -26.90
N TRP A 41 11.58 6.33 -27.31
CA TRP A 41 10.76 7.54 -27.15
C TRP A 41 9.54 7.56 -28.07
N LEU A 42 9.52 6.75 -29.14
CA LEU A 42 8.36 6.63 -30.03
C LEU A 42 7.13 6.05 -29.33
N ALA A 43 7.29 5.40 -28.17
CA ALA A 43 6.14 4.99 -27.36
C ALA A 43 5.20 6.17 -27.05
N TRP A 44 5.74 7.39 -26.90
CA TRP A 44 4.96 8.60 -26.66
C TRP A 44 4.21 9.13 -27.89
N ALA A 45 4.44 8.58 -29.09
CA ALA A 45 3.55 8.83 -30.22
C ALA A 45 2.12 8.33 -29.94
N GLU A 46 1.99 7.33 -29.05
CA GLU A 46 0.71 6.78 -28.57
C GLU A 46 0.20 7.51 -27.32
N ALA A 47 0.69 8.71 -26.99
CA ALA A 47 0.33 9.45 -25.78
C ALA A 47 -1.19 9.61 -25.59
N GLY A 48 -1.95 9.79 -26.68
CA GLY A 48 -3.41 9.88 -26.62
C GLY A 48 -4.10 8.62 -26.06
N ARG A 49 -3.45 7.46 -26.19
CA ARG A 49 -3.90 6.18 -25.62
C ARG A 49 -3.31 5.94 -24.23
N ILE A 50 -2.09 6.41 -23.95
CA ILE A 50 -1.38 6.19 -22.68
C ILE A 50 -1.90 7.10 -21.57
N LEU A 51 -2.16 8.38 -21.85
CA LEU A 51 -2.59 9.35 -20.84
C LEU A 51 -3.90 8.97 -20.12
N PRO A 52 -4.94 8.45 -20.81
CA PRO A 52 -6.12 7.94 -20.13
C PRO A 52 -5.82 6.82 -19.13
N LEU A 53 -4.86 5.92 -19.44
CA LEU A 53 -4.47 4.82 -18.56
C LEU A 53 -3.80 5.32 -17.27
N ALA A 54 -3.08 6.43 -17.34
CA ALA A 54 -2.59 7.10 -16.14
C ALA A 54 -3.75 7.64 -15.28
N GLY A 55 -4.81 8.16 -15.92
CA GLY A 55 -6.06 8.53 -15.25
C GLY A 55 -6.74 7.35 -14.55
N ASP A 56 -6.86 6.21 -15.23
CA ASP A 56 -7.44 4.99 -14.66
C ASP A 56 -6.59 4.45 -13.50
N THR A 57 -5.27 4.52 -13.60
CA THR A 57 -4.33 4.15 -12.53
C THR A 57 -4.50 5.06 -11.31
N LEU A 58 -4.60 6.38 -11.52
CA LEU A 58 -4.84 7.34 -10.44
C LEU A 58 -6.20 7.14 -9.78
N ALA A 59 -7.23 6.82 -10.57
CA ALA A 59 -8.55 6.52 -10.04
C ALA A 59 -8.52 5.23 -9.21
N LEU A 60 -7.87 4.17 -9.70
CA LEU A 60 -7.69 2.91 -8.97
C LEU A 60 -6.98 3.14 -7.63
N VAL A 61 -5.83 3.81 -7.65
CA VAL A 61 -5.04 4.13 -6.45
C VAL A 61 -5.85 5.01 -5.48
N GLY A 62 -6.50 6.05 -6.00
CA GLY A 62 -7.32 6.96 -5.20
C GLY A 62 -8.49 6.25 -4.53
N GLY A 63 -9.18 5.36 -5.25
CA GLY A 63 -10.26 4.54 -4.69
C GLY A 63 -9.76 3.55 -3.64
N ALA A 64 -8.65 2.86 -3.91
CA ALA A 64 -8.04 1.96 -2.94
C ALA A 64 -7.65 2.69 -1.65
N LEU A 65 -7.00 3.86 -1.75
CA LEU A 65 -6.65 4.72 -0.61
C LEU A 65 -7.89 5.19 0.17
N ALA A 66 -8.91 5.67 -0.54
CA ALA A 66 -10.14 6.18 0.06
C ALA A 66 -10.90 5.11 0.86
N LEU A 67 -10.82 3.84 0.45
CA LEU A 67 -11.40 2.71 1.15
C LEU A 67 -10.52 2.23 2.31
N THR A 68 -9.23 2.00 2.05
CA THR A 68 -8.35 1.29 2.99
C THR A 68 -7.82 2.18 4.10
N LEU A 69 -7.55 3.47 3.86
CA LEU A 69 -6.99 4.33 4.91
C LEU A 69 -7.97 4.59 6.05
N PRO A 70 -9.23 5.00 5.83
CA PRO A 70 -10.16 5.22 6.93
C PRO A 70 -10.42 3.93 7.72
N ALA A 71 -10.62 2.81 7.03
CA ALA A 71 -10.85 1.51 7.65
C ALA A 71 -9.61 1.05 8.45
N GLY A 72 -8.44 1.06 7.82
CA GLY A 72 -7.18 0.61 8.42
C GLY A 72 -6.71 1.48 9.58
N ILE A 73 -6.86 2.81 9.49
CA ILE A 73 -6.55 3.73 10.60
C ILE A 73 -7.49 3.47 11.79
N SER A 74 -8.79 3.29 11.53
CA SER A 74 -9.77 2.99 12.57
C SER A 74 -9.45 1.67 13.27
N ALA A 75 -9.18 0.61 12.50
CA ALA A 75 -8.78 -0.69 13.02
C ALA A 75 -7.43 -0.62 13.77
N ALA A 76 -6.46 0.16 13.30
CA ALA A 76 -5.21 0.39 14.01
C ALA A 76 -5.43 1.06 15.38
N ILE A 77 -6.29 2.09 15.45
CA ILE A 77 -6.65 2.74 16.71
C ILE A 77 -7.28 1.72 17.66
N LEU A 78 -8.25 0.92 17.19
CA LEU A 78 -8.89 -0.10 18.02
C LEU A 78 -7.87 -1.14 18.53
N LEU A 79 -7.02 -1.67 17.66
CA LEU A 79 -6.12 -2.77 18.03
C LEU A 79 -4.91 -2.33 18.85
N TYR A 80 -4.39 -1.13 18.64
CA TYR A 80 -3.14 -0.67 19.25
C TYR A 80 -3.34 0.35 20.35
N ARG A 81 -4.43 1.11 20.33
CA ARG A 81 -4.67 2.22 21.27
C ARG A 81 -5.81 1.97 22.23
N THR A 82 -6.49 0.82 22.16
CA THR A 82 -7.57 0.49 23.10
C THR A 82 -7.36 -0.84 23.82
N ASP A 83 -8.20 -1.10 24.83
CA ASP A 83 -8.30 -2.35 25.56
C ASP A 83 -9.21 -3.40 24.87
N LEU A 84 -9.27 -3.38 23.53
CA LEU A 84 -10.08 -4.31 22.74
C LEU A 84 -9.77 -5.78 23.10
N PRO A 85 -10.79 -6.59 23.47
CA PRO A 85 -10.59 -8.02 23.68
C PRO A 85 -10.08 -8.69 22.40
N LEU A 86 -9.32 -9.78 22.55
CA LEU A 86 -8.75 -10.55 21.44
C LEU A 86 -7.83 -9.77 20.49
N ARG A 87 -7.42 -8.53 20.81
CA ARG A 87 -6.53 -7.72 19.94
C ARG A 87 -5.28 -8.45 19.46
N GLY A 88 -4.68 -9.30 20.30
CA GLY A 88 -3.50 -10.10 19.92
C GLY A 88 -3.82 -11.18 18.88
N PHE A 89 -4.98 -11.83 18.99
CA PHE A 89 -5.45 -12.79 17.99
C PHE A 89 -5.80 -12.08 16.67
N LEU A 90 -6.47 -10.93 16.73
CA LEU A 90 -6.78 -10.13 15.53
C LEU A 90 -5.52 -9.63 14.82
N GLN A 91 -4.54 -9.12 15.58
CA GLN A 91 -3.22 -8.76 15.04
C GLN A 91 -2.52 -9.97 14.41
N PHE A 92 -2.59 -11.15 15.04
CA PHE A 92 -2.05 -12.37 14.47
C PHE A 92 -2.73 -12.75 13.15
N VAL A 93 -4.06 -12.68 13.06
CA VAL A 93 -4.81 -12.94 11.82
C VAL A 93 -4.43 -11.94 10.72
N LEU A 94 -4.27 -10.66 11.05
CA LEU A 94 -3.82 -9.65 10.11
C LEU A 94 -2.39 -9.91 9.60
N VAL A 95 -1.49 -10.36 10.46
CA VAL A 95 -0.14 -10.78 10.04
C VAL A 95 -0.22 -12.01 9.16
N LEU A 96 -1.06 -12.98 9.49
CA LEU A 96 -1.24 -14.20 8.69
C LEU A 96 -1.80 -13.87 7.30
N SER A 97 -2.74 -12.92 7.20
CA SER A 97 -3.32 -12.53 5.91
C SER A 97 -2.30 -11.89 4.96
N LEU A 98 -1.21 -11.30 5.48
CA LEU A 98 -0.11 -10.79 4.63
C LEU A 98 0.59 -11.87 3.82
N PHE A 99 0.51 -13.14 4.25
CA PHE A 99 1.11 -14.26 3.53
C PHE A 99 0.21 -14.76 2.38
N VAL A 100 -1.01 -14.25 2.26
CA VAL A 100 -1.92 -14.61 1.18
C VAL A 100 -1.54 -13.82 -0.08
N PRO A 101 -1.15 -14.50 -1.18
CA PRO A 101 -0.84 -13.82 -2.43
C PRO A 101 -2.06 -13.06 -2.98
N LEU A 102 -1.82 -11.87 -3.52
CA LEU A 102 -2.87 -11.03 -4.11
C LEU A 102 -3.75 -11.74 -5.16
N PRO A 103 -3.22 -12.62 -6.05
CA PRO A 103 -4.07 -13.36 -6.98
C PRO A 103 -5.10 -14.24 -6.26
N LEU A 104 -4.74 -14.86 -5.12
CA LEU A 104 -5.69 -15.64 -4.32
C LEU A 104 -6.74 -14.75 -3.67
N VAL A 105 -6.37 -13.55 -3.19
CA VAL A 105 -7.32 -12.57 -2.67
C VAL A 105 -8.34 -12.20 -3.77
N ALA A 106 -7.86 -11.91 -4.99
CA ALA A 106 -8.72 -11.57 -6.12
C ALA A 106 -9.66 -12.72 -6.50
N SER A 107 -9.14 -13.95 -6.56
CA SER A 107 -9.96 -15.14 -6.86
C SER A 107 -10.97 -15.43 -5.75
N ALA A 108 -10.62 -15.22 -4.47
CA ALA A 108 -11.54 -15.41 -3.35
C ALA A 108 -12.71 -14.43 -3.43
N TRP A 109 -12.45 -13.15 -3.74
CA TRP A 109 -13.52 -12.16 -3.93
C TRP A 109 -14.39 -12.47 -5.15
N GLN A 110 -13.82 -12.99 -6.24
CA GLN A 110 -14.60 -13.44 -7.39
C GLN A 110 -15.45 -14.67 -7.09
N ALA A 111 -14.93 -15.63 -6.33
CA ALA A 111 -15.68 -16.80 -5.90
C ALA A 111 -16.83 -16.42 -4.94
N ALA A 112 -16.65 -15.36 -4.15
CA ALA A 112 -17.70 -14.89 -3.26
C ALA A 112 -18.75 -14.03 -3.99
N LEU A 113 -18.32 -13.05 -4.80
CA LEU A 113 -19.17 -11.96 -5.30
C LEU A 113 -19.28 -11.87 -6.83
N GLY A 114 -18.50 -12.66 -7.58
CA GLY A 114 -18.54 -12.69 -9.05
C GLY A 114 -19.85 -13.26 -9.60
N SER A 115 -20.05 -13.23 -10.92
CA SER A 115 -21.34 -13.59 -11.55
C SER A 115 -21.83 -15.02 -11.32
N GLY A 116 -20.96 -15.92 -10.85
CA GLY A 116 -21.29 -17.28 -10.39
C GLY A 116 -20.74 -17.53 -8.98
N GLY A 117 -20.65 -16.48 -8.17
CA GLY A 117 -20.16 -16.57 -6.81
C GLY A 117 -21.25 -16.97 -5.83
N TRP A 118 -20.84 -17.42 -4.64
CA TRP A 118 -21.74 -17.98 -3.64
C TRP A 118 -22.84 -17.00 -3.19
N LEU A 119 -22.53 -15.70 -3.05
CA LEU A 119 -23.50 -14.70 -2.61
C LEU A 119 -24.52 -14.37 -3.71
N PRO A 120 -24.10 -14.12 -4.96
CA PRO A 120 -25.02 -14.02 -6.09
C PRO A 120 -25.96 -15.21 -6.24
N GLU A 121 -25.44 -16.44 -6.15
CA GLU A 121 -26.27 -17.64 -6.25
C GLU A 121 -27.25 -17.82 -5.09
N LEU A 122 -26.85 -17.47 -3.86
CA LEU A 122 -27.68 -17.60 -2.66
C LEU A 122 -28.74 -16.49 -2.53
N LEU A 123 -28.42 -15.27 -2.95
CA LEU A 123 -29.30 -14.10 -2.78
C LEU A 123 -30.17 -13.83 -4.01
N TRP A 124 -29.77 -14.27 -5.21
CA TRP A 124 -30.51 -14.05 -6.46
C TRP A 124 -31.03 -15.37 -7.05
N HIS A 125 -31.90 -16.06 -6.30
CA HIS A 125 -32.70 -17.21 -6.77
C HIS A 125 -33.89 -16.80 -7.68
N GLY A 126 -33.65 -15.99 -8.72
CA GLY A 126 -34.70 -15.55 -9.65
C GLY A 126 -34.20 -15.53 -11.09
N GLU A 127 -35.09 -15.83 -12.06
CA GLU A 127 -34.77 -15.83 -13.49
C GLU A 127 -34.10 -14.51 -13.89
N ILE A 128 -32.88 -14.64 -14.41
CA ILE A 128 -32.01 -13.53 -14.77
C ILE A 128 -32.67 -12.78 -15.95
N THR A 129 -33.35 -11.67 -15.67
CA THR A 129 -33.82 -10.77 -16.73
C THR A 129 -32.59 -10.16 -17.43
N PRO A 130 -32.37 -10.40 -18.74
CA PRO A 130 -31.26 -9.80 -19.45
C PRO A 130 -31.41 -8.28 -19.45
N GLY A 131 -30.45 -7.56 -18.86
CA GLY A 131 -30.35 -6.09 -18.93
C GLY A 131 -30.57 -5.32 -17.63
N PHE A 132 -30.99 -5.94 -16.53
CA PHE A 132 -31.21 -5.24 -15.23
C PHE A 132 -30.09 -5.47 -14.18
N LEU A 133 -29.12 -6.35 -14.44
CA LEU A 133 -28.06 -6.62 -13.48
C LEU A 133 -26.91 -5.61 -13.62
N TRP A 134 -26.95 -4.56 -12.79
CA TRP A 134 -25.70 -3.97 -12.29
C TRP A 134 -24.90 -5.13 -11.68
N LYS A 135 -23.78 -5.50 -12.32
CA LYS A 135 -22.84 -6.54 -11.88
C LYS A 135 -21.61 -5.85 -11.28
N PRO A 136 -21.68 -5.31 -10.04
CA PRO A 136 -20.64 -4.43 -9.52
C PRO A 136 -19.31 -5.16 -9.32
N TRP A 137 -19.35 -6.50 -9.27
CA TRP A 137 -18.28 -7.37 -8.82
C TRP A 137 -17.71 -8.27 -9.90
N VAL A 138 -18.17 -8.11 -11.15
CA VAL A 138 -17.74 -8.96 -12.26
C VAL A 138 -16.48 -8.39 -12.89
N GLN A 139 -16.51 -7.12 -13.27
CA GLN A 139 -15.41 -6.39 -13.90
C GLN A 139 -15.54 -4.90 -13.58
N GLY A 140 -14.46 -4.16 -13.77
CA GLY A 140 -14.41 -2.71 -13.72
C GLY A 140 -13.64 -2.17 -12.52
N LEU A 141 -13.56 -0.84 -12.49
CA LEU A 141 -12.70 -0.10 -11.59
C LEU A 141 -13.10 -0.25 -10.10
N GLY A 142 -14.41 -0.29 -9.82
CA GLY A 142 -14.93 -0.45 -8.45
C GLY A 142 -14.46 -1.72 -7.73
N PRO A 143 -14.68 -2.93 -8.28
CA PRO A 143 -14.21 -4.16 -7.65
C PRO A 143 -12.68 -4.25 -7.64
N ALA A 144 -11.99 -3.69 -8.64
CA ALA A 144 -10.53 -3.58 -8.60
C ALA A 144 -10.05 -2.71 -7.41
N MET A 145 -10.66 -1.54 -7.17
CA MET A 145 -10.36 -0.68 -6.02
C MET A 145 -10.59 -1.44 -4.69
N TRP A 146 -11.68 -2.20 -4.59
CA TRP A 146 -12.01 -2.96 -3.39
C TRP A 146 -10.99 -4.06 -3.10
N VAL A 147 -10.63 -4.88 -4.09
CA VAL A 147 -9.66 -5.97 -3.90
C VAL A 147 -8.30 -5.42 -3.47
N HIS A 148 -7.84 -4.33 -4.08
CA HIS A 148 -6.62 -3.65 -3.65
C HIS A 148 -6.73 -3.07 -2.25
N ALA A 149 -7.86 -2.45 -1.90
CA ALA A 149 -8.10 -1.91 -0.56
C ALA A 149 -8.08 -3.00 0.51
N ALA A 150 -8.72 -4.14 0.24
CA ALA A 150 -8.78 -5.30 1.14
C ALA A 150 -7.40 -5.94 1.33
N ALA A 151 -6.62 -6.07 0.25
CA ALA A 151 -5.26 -6.58 0.31
C ALA A 151 -4.29 -5.63 1.04
N ALA A 152 -4.49 -4.32 0.90
CA ALA A 152 -3.66 -3.31 1.56
C ALA A 152 -4.06 -3.06 3.03
N PHE A 153 -5.28 -3.40 3.42
CA PHE A 153 -5.81 -3.19 4.77
C PHE A 153 -4.88 -3.69 5.89
N PRO A 154 -4.41 -4.96 5.91
CA PRO A 154 -3.51 -5.42 6.97
C PRO A 154 -2.20 -4.64 7.03
N TRP A 155 -1.65 -4.23 5.89
CA TRP A 155 -0.47 -3.37 5.85
C TRP A 155 -0.73 -2.01 6.49
N VAL A 156 -1.85 -1.36 6.18
CA VAL A 156 -2.22 -0.07 6.79
C VAL A 156 -2.37 -0.21 8.29
N VAL A 157 -3.08 -1.24 8.76
CA VAL A 157 -3.30 -1.47 10.19
C VAL A 157 -1.98 -1.63 10.95
N LEU A 158 -1.05 -2.42 10.41
CA LEU A 158 0.23 -2.69 11.05
C LEU A 158 1.18 -1.48 11.02
N LEU A 159 1.28 -0.79 9.87
CA LEU A 159 2.14 0.39 9.72
C LEU A 159 1.66 1.53 10.63
N VAL A 160 0.36 1.84 10.58
CA VAL A 160 -0.24 2.88 11.44
C VAL A 160 -0.19 2.46 12.90
N GLY A 161 -0.51 1.20 13.21
CA GLY A 161 -0.42 0.63 14.55
C GLY A 161 0.97 0.77 15.16
N GLN A 162 2.01 0.54 14.38
CA GLN A 162 3.39 0.73 14.83
C GLN A 162 3.71 2.20 15.09
N GLY A 163 3.24 3.12 14.25
CA GLY A 163 3.34 4.57 14.51
C GLY A 163 2.64 5.00 15.80
N LEU A 164 1.45 4.46 16.04
CA LEU A 164 0.65 4.71 17.25
C LEU A 164 1.35 4.25 18.54
N ARG A 165 2.23 3.24 18.45
CA ARG A 165 3.07 2.77 19.58
C ARG A 165 4.28 3.66 19.84
N TRP A 166 4.72 4.45 18.87
CA TRP A 166 5.86 5.37 19.01
C TRP A 166 5.48 6.74 19.58
N VAL A 167 4.19 7.00 19.77
CA VAL A 167 3.73 8.22 20.44
C VAL A 167 4.08 8.15 21.91
N GLU A 168 4.70 9.23 22.40
CA GLU A 168 5.12 9.37 23.79
C GLU A 168 3.91 9.41 24.73
N SER A 169 3.87 8.50 25.73
CA SER A 169 2.79 8.43 26.71
C SER A 169 2.60 9.75 27.47
N ASP A 170 3.70 10.40 27.84
CA ASP A 170 3.69 11.62 28.66
C ASP A 170 2.96 12.77 27.96
N LEU A 171 3.09 12.87 26.63
CA LEU A 171 2.37 13.88 25.83
C LEU A 171 0.85 13.63 25.86
N GLU A 172 0.45 12.37 25.88
CA GLU A 172 -0.96 11.98 25.88
C GLU A 172 -1.56 12.11 27.28
N GLU A 173 -0.82 11.72 28.31
CA GLU A 173 -1.21 11.88 29.71
C GLU A 173 -1.37 13.35 30.10
N ASP A 174 -0.41 14.21 29.71
CA ASP A 174 -0.51 15.66 29.92
C ASP A 174 -1.72 16.26 29.20
N ALA A 175 -1.93 15.91 27.93
CA ALA A 175 -3.09 16.37 27.17
C ALA A 175 -4.43 15.89 27.77
N LEU A 176 -4.48 14.70 28.38
CA LEU A 176 -5.67 14.18 29.04
C LEU A 176 -6.07 14.96 30.30
N THR A 177 -5.16 15.75 30.89
CA THR A 177 -5.50 16.63 32.03
C THR A 177 -6.43 17.80 31.62
N THR A 178 -6.42 18.18 30.34
CA THR A 178 -7.17 19.33 29.81
C THR A 178 -8.19 18.97 28.73
N ALA A 179 -8.12 17.76 28.17
CA ALA A 179 -8.95 17.33 27.05
C ALA A 179 -9.42 15.88 27.16
N GLY A 180 -10.61 15.59 26.62
CA GLY A 180 -11.12 14.22 26.57
C GLY A 180 -10.37 13.33 25.55
N PRO A 181 -10.47 11.99 25.66
CA PRO A 181 -9.74 11.02 24.85
C PRO A 181 -9.84 11.23 23.34
N TRP A 182 -11.03 11.57 22.84
CA TRP A 182 -11.24 11.83 21.42
C TRP A 182 -10.46 13.05 20.91
N ARG A 183 -10.33 14.08 21.74
CA ARG A 183 -9.57 15.29 21.38
C ARG A 183 -8.07 15.02 21.44
N VAL A 184 -7.60 14.24 22.41
CA VAL A 184 -6.20 13.81 22.50
C VAL A 184 -5.83 12.95 21.28
N LEU A 185 -6.65 11.95 20.95
CA LEU A 185 -6.44 11.11 19.77
C LEU A 185 -6.28 11.95 18.48
N ASN A 186 -7.20 12.88 18.23
CA ASN A 186 -7.21 13.65 16.98
C ASN A 186 -6.22 14.81 16.92
N ARG A 187 -5.85 15.41 18.06
CA ARG A 187 -5.00 16.60 18.10
C ARG A 187 -3.57 16.34 18.58
N VAL A 188 -3.32 15.20 19.21
CA VAL A 188 -2.00 14.83 19.73
C VAL A 188 -1.53 13.54 19.05
N THR A 189 -2.23 12.43 19.27
CA THR A 189 -1.79 11.09 18.84
C THR A 189 -1.68 10.96 17.31
N LEU A 190 -2.75 11.24 16.56
CA LEU A 190 -2.75 11.09 15.10
C LEU A 190 -1.81 12.07 14.38
N PRO A 191 -1.72 13.36 14.76
CA PRO A 191 -0.70 14.26 14.23
C PRO A 191 0.74 13.77 14.50
N ARG A 192 1.00 13.18 15.67
CA ARG A 192 2.30 12.59 15.99
C ARG A 192 2.61 11.36 15.12
N CYS A 193 1.57 10.64 14.67
CA CYS A 193 1.68 9.47 13.79
C CYS A 193 1.72 9.78 12.29
N GLN A 194 1.79 11.05 11.87
CA GLN A 194 1.78 11.44 10.45
C GLN A 194 2.82 10.69 9.62
N ALA A 195 3.95 10.37 10.24
CA ALA A 195 4.99 9.59 9.61
C ALA A 195 4.53 8.20 9.15
N ALA A 196 3.93 7.45 10.06
CA ALA A 196 3.41 6.12 9.79
C ALA A 196 2.19 6.17 8.85
N LEU A 197 1.34 7.19 8.96
CA LEU A 197 0.21 7.40 8.05
C LEU A 197 0.68 7.63 6.61
N LEU A 198 1.71 8.46 6.41
CA LEU A 198 2.30 8.70 5.10
C LEU A 198 2.99 7.46 4.54
N ALA A 199 3.70 6.70 5.39
CA ALA A 199 4.32 5.44 4.98
C ALA A 199 3.26 4.41 4.54
N ALA A 200 2.15 4.29 5.27
CA ALA A 200 1.04 3.41 4.92
C ALA A 200 0.37 3.84 3.60
N ALA A 201 0.11 5.13 3.42
CA ALA A 201 -0.47 5.64 2.17
C ALA A 201 0.47 5.42 0.98
N LEU A 202 1.76 5.69 1.13
CA LEU A 202 2.76 5.48 0.09
C LEU A 202 2.90 4.00 -0.26
N TRP A 203 2.84 3.11 0.74
CA TRP A 203 2.81 1.67 0.51
C TRP A 203 1.62 1.25 -0.38
N VAL A 204 0.42 1.74 -0.07
CA VAL A 204 -0.79 1.47 -0.88
C VAL A 204 -0.61 1.98 -2.32
N VAL A 205 -0.08 3.20 -2.49
CA VAL A 205 0.21 3.79 -3.82
C VAL A 205 1.16 2.88 -4.60
N LEU A 206 2.28 2.48 -4.01
CA LEU A 206 3.29 1.66 -4.67
C LEU A 206 2.75 0.29 -5.07
N GLN A 207 2.04 -0.39 -4.17
CA GLN A 207 1.52 -1.72 -4.42
C GLN A 207 0.39 -1.71 -5.45
N THR A 208 -0.46 -0.68 -5.45
CA THR A 208 -1.61 -0.60 -6.36
C THR A 208 -1.24 -0.07 -7.75
N ALA A 209 -0.33 0.91 -7.84
CA ALA A 209 0.02 1.53 -9.12
C ALA A 209 0.85 0.63 -10.04
N ASN A 210 1.51 -0.40 -9.50
CA ASN A 210 2.36 -1.34 -10.24
C ASN A 210 1.71 -2.72 -10.42
N GLU A 211 0.43 -2.85 -10.08
CA GLU A 211 -0.29 -4.12 -10.09
C GLU A 211 -0.94 -4.38 -11.45
N ILE A 212 -0.91 -5.64 -11.90
CA ILE A 212 -1.48 -6.07 -13.19
C ILE A 212 -2.48 -7.23 -13.00
N THR A 213 -2.30 -8.10 -12.01
CA THR A 213 -3.08 -9.34 -11.88
C THR A 213 -4.54 -9.08 -11.58
N VAL A 214 -4.84 -8.20 -10.62
CA VAL A 214 -6.20 -7.85 -10.26
C VAL A 214 -6.81 -7.00 -11.36
N THR A 215 -6.05 -6.07 -11.92
CA THR A 215 -6.56 -5.16 -12.95
C THR A 215 -6.90 -5.90 -14.23
N ASP A 216 -6.06 -6.87 -14.64
CA ASP A 216 -6.30 -7.74 -15.79
C ASP A 216 -7.56 -8.59 -15.59
N VAL A 217 -7.69 -9.25 -14.43
CA VAL A 217 -8.88 -10.07 -14.15
C VAL A 217 -10.15 -9.23 -14.08
N MET A 218 -10.06 -8.00 -13.55
CA MET A 218 -11.18 -7.07 -13.50
C MET A 218 -11.36 -6.27 -14.81
N GLN A 219 -10.55 -6.51 -15.84
CA GLN A 219 -10.60 -5.81 -17.14
C GLN A 219 -10.46 -4.28 -17.01
N VAL A 220 -9.58 -3.83 -16.11
CA VAL A 220 -9.28 -2.41 -15.86
C VAL A 220 -7.92 -2.10 -16.43
N ARG A 221 -7.87 -1.33 -17.53
CA ARG A 221 -6.58 -1.01 -18.15
C ARG A 221 -5.84 0.06 -17.36
N THR A 222 -4.60 -0.24 -16.96
CA THR A 222 -3.74 0.68 -16.19
C THR A 222 -2.42 0.98 -16.90
N LEU A 223 -1.66 1.91 -16.35
CA LEU A 223 -0.31 2.22 -16.82
C LEU A 223 0.64 1.03 -16.61
N ALA A 224 0.42 0.19 -15.58
CA ALA A 224 1.22 -1.01 -15.36
C ALA A 224 1.04 -2.03 -16.50
N GLU A 225 -0.20 -2.27 -16.91
CA GLU A 225 -0.52 -3.11 -18.09
C GLU A 225 0.10 -2.57 -19.37
N GLU A 226 0.14 -1.24 -19.51
CA GLU A 226 0.75 -0.60 -20.67
C GLU A 226 2.26 -0.81 -20.71
N VAL A 227 2.94 -0.62 -19.58
CA VAL A 227 4.38 -0.89 -19.46
C VAL A 227 4.69 -2.34 -19.83
N TYR A 228 3.89 -3.29 -19.35
CA TYR A 228 4.01 -4.70 -19.72
C TYR A 228 3.78 -4.93 -21.22
N THR A 229 2.75 -4.30 -21.80
CA THR A 229 2.44 -4.42 -23.23
C THR A 229 3.58 -3.88 -24.10
N GLN A 230 4.19 -2.75 -23.72
CA GLN A 230 5.36 -2.19 -24.42
C GLN A 230 6.57 -3.11 -24.29
N PHE A 231 6.76 -3.75 -23.13
CA PHE A 231 7.86 -4.68 -22.89
C PHE A 231 7.73 -5.99 -23.68
N VAL A 232 6.52 -6.52 -23.83
CA VAL A 232 6.31 -7.79 -24.57
C VAL A 232 6.16 -7.55 -26.07
N GLY A 233 5.50 -6.46 -26.48
CA GLY A 233 5.15 -6.17 -27.88
C GLY A 233 6.08 -5.20 -28.61
N GLY A 234 7.02 -4.55 -27.91
CA GLY A 234 7.82 -3.44 -28.45
C GLY A 234 8.96 -3.82 -29.40
N GLY A 235 9.11 -5.10 -29.77
CA GLY A 235 10.14 -5.57 -30.70
C GLY A 235 11.56 -5.31 -30.21
N PRO A 236 12.51 -4.94 -31.09
CA PRO A 236 13.91 -4.69 -30.70
C PRO A 236 14.10 -3.57 -29.65
N ALA A 237 13.17 -2.61 -29.58
CA ALA A 237 13.22 -1.49 -28.64
C ALA A 237 12.31 -1.68 -27.41
N ALA A 238 11.86 -2.91 -27.13
CA ALA A 238 10.81 -3.16 -26.15
C ALA A 238 11.14 -2.69 -24.72
N LEU A 239 12.36 -2.95 -24.24
CA LEU A 239 12.80 -2.50 -22.93
C LEU A 239 12.87 -0.97 -22.86
N ALA A 240 13.49 -0.33 -23.86
CA ALA A 240 13.53 1.13 -23.96
C ALA A 240 12.12 1.76 -23.97
N ARG A 241 11.16 1.19 -24.72
CA ARG A 241 9.76 1.66 -24.76
C ARG A 241 9.07 1.51 -23.40
N ALA A 242 9.24 0.38 -22.73
CA ALA A 242 8.66 0.14 -21.40
C ALA A 242 9.22 1.12 -20.34
N VAL A 243 10.52 1.39 -20.38
CA VAL A 243 11.16 2.42 -19.53
C VAL A 243 10.58 3.79 -19.86
N ALA A 244 10.52 4.17 -21.14
CA ALA A 244 10.02 5.47 -21.57
C ALA A 244 8.59 5.76 -21.05
N VAL A 245 7.70 4.76 -21.07
CA VAL A 245 6.31 4.89 -20.59
C VAL A 245 6.23 4.92 -19.06
N SER A 246 7.07 4.15 -18.35
CA SER A 246 7.08 4.13 -16.88
C SER A 246 7.77 5.35 -16.24
N LEU A 247 8.64 6.05 -16.98
CA LEU A 247 9.43 7.18 -16.49
C LEU A 247 8.61 8.25 -15.73
N PRO A 248 7.48 8.78 -16.25
CA PRO A 248 6.74 9.83 -15.56
C PRO A 248 6.17 9.36 -14.22
N ALA A 249 5.64 8.13 -14.15
CA ALA A 249 5.13 7.55 -12.92
C ALA A 249 6.26 7.32 -11.90
N MET A 250 7.41 6.84 -12.34
CA MET A 250 8.58 6.65 -11.49
C MET A 250 9.10 7.98 -10.93
N VAL A 251 9.22 9.02 -11.76
CA VAL A 251 9.60 10.37 -11.31
C VAL A 251 8.59 10.90 -10.28
N LEU A 252 7.28 10.75 -10.55
CA LEU A 252 6.25 11.15 -9.61
C LEU A 252 6.38 10.42 -8.26
N ILE A 253 6.56 9.10 -8.28
CA ILE A 253 6.75 8.29 -7.08
C ILE A 253 8.02 8.73 -6.32
N TRP A 254 9.14 8.97 -7.01
CA TRP A 254 10.36 9.47 -6.38
C TRP A 254 10.16 10.83 -5.71
N LEU A 255 9.44 11.75 -6.36
CA LEU A 255 9.11 13.04 -5.78
C LEU A 255 8.21 12.89 -4.55
N LEU A 256 7.24 11.97 -4.58
CA LEU A 256 6.38 11.65 -3.43
C LEU A 256 7.19 11.07 -2.26
N VAL A 257 8.08 10.10 -2.54
CA VAL A 257 8.98 9.52 -1.55
C VAL A 257 9.88 10.61 -0.94
N LEU A 258 10.50 11.46 -1.77
CA LEU A 258 11.37 12.54 -1.31
C LEU A 258 10.62 13.58 -0.47
N ALA A 259 9.41 13.94 -0.87
CA ALA A 259 8.56 14.84 -0.10
C ALA A 259 8.16 14.21 1.24
N ALA A 260 7.84 12.91 1.24
CA ALA A 260 7.51 12.16 2.45
C ALA A 260 8.73 12.09 3.38
N THR A 261 9.92 11.69 2.91
CA THR A 261 11.13 11.58 3.74
C THR A 261 11.53 12.92 4.36
N ARG A 262 11.52 14.01 3.58
CA ARG A 262 11.79 15.36 4.11
C ARG A 262 10.79 15.78 5.19
N ARG A 263 9.54 15.33 5.09
CA ARG A 263 8.51 15.56 6.10
C ARG A 263 8.72 14.67 7.33
N LEU A 264 9.14 13.42 7.12
CA LEU A 264 9.44 12.42 8.15
C LEU A 264 10.62 12.83 9.04
N GLU A 265 11.70 13.33 8.45
CA GLU A 265 12.88 13.80 9.19
C GLU A 265 12.54 14.88 10.24
N ARG A 266 11.43 15.62 10.03
CA ARG A 266 10.97 16.67 10.95
C ARG A 266 10.01 16.16 12.02
N THR A 267 9.48 14.95 11.88
CA THR A 267 8.36 14.44 12.72
C THR A 267 8.70 13.18 13.50
N ILE A 268 9.79 12.48 13.18
CA ILE A 268 10.22 11.27 13.89
C ILE A 268 10.59 11.61 15.35
N PRO A 269 9.97 10.94 16.35
CA PRO A 269 10.36 11.04 17.75
C PRO A 269 11.83 10.67 18.01
N PRO A 270 12.45 11.19 19.09
CA PRO A 270 13.76 10.72 19.55
C PRO A 270 13.74 9.21 19.83
N LEU A 271 14.84 8.49 19.57
CA LEU A 271 14.91 7.02 19.71
C LEU A 271 14.53 6.49 21.10
N ASP A 272 14.65 7.31 22.16
CA ASP A 272 14.34 6.93 23.53
C ASP A 272 12.86 6.56 23.74
N THR A 273 11.97 7.08 22.90
CA THR A 273 10.52 6.81 22.96
C THR A 273 10.16 5.41 22.44
N LEU A 274 11.09 4.73 21.75
CA LEU A 274 10.88 3.38 21.21
C LEU A 274 10.80 2.29 22.28
N LEU A 275 11.28 2.56 23.50
CA LEU A 275 11.39 1.59 24.60
C LEU A 275 10.34 1.78 25.71
N GLY A 276 9.53 2.84 25.64
CA GLY A 276 8.50 3.13 26.63
C GLY A 276 7.18 2.36 26.41
N PRO A 277 6.38 2.12 27.47
CA PRO A 277 5.03 1.58 27.31
C PRO A 277 4.12 2.61 26.60
N SER A 278 3.35 2.15 25.61
CA SER A 278 2.37 3.01 24.91
C SER A 278 1.09 3.17 25.75
N PHE A 279 0.51 4.37 25.76
CA PHE A 279 -0.75 4.64 26.46
C PHE A 279 -1.94 3.88 25.83
N THR A 280 -2.90 3.44 26.65
CA THR A 280 -4.10 2.69 26.20
C THR A 280 -5.39 3.35 26.66
N PHE A 281 -6.28 3.68 25.72
CA PHE A 281 -7.63 4.17 26.01
C PHE A 281 -8.54 3.02 26.48
N ARG A 282 -9.25 3.21 27.59
CA ARG A 282 -10.21 2.23 28.11
C ARG A 282 -11.58 2.42 27.46
N LEU A 283 -12.08 1.42 26.74
CA LEU A 283 -13.39 1.44 26.08
C LEU A 283 -14.55 1.12 27.02
N GLY A 284 -14.28 0.49 28.17
CA GLY A 284 -15.33 0.06 29.10
C GLY A 284 -16.32 -0.89 28.44
N ALA A 285 -17.63 -0.60 28.54
CA ALA A 285 -18.68 -1.42 27.91
C ALA A 285 -18.64 -1.41 26.37
N MET A 286 -18.02 -0.40 25.75
CA MET A 286 -17.92 -0.27 24.29
C MET A 286 -16.92 -1.25 23.66
N ARG A 287 -16.18 -2.02 24.46
CA ARG A 287 -15.22 -3.01 23.94
C ARG A 287 -15.88 -4.14 23.15
N TRP A 288 -17.13 -4.50 23.47
CA TRP A 288 -17.87 -5.57 22.78
C TRP A 288 -18.44 -5.14 21.43
N PRO A 289 -19.13 -3.99 21.30
CA PRO A 289 -19.52 -3.50 19.98
C PRO A 289 -18.30 -3.16 19.12
N ALA A 290 -17.22 -2.63 19.71
CA ALA A 290 -15.97 -2.42 18.97
C ALA A 290 -15.35 -3.73 18.48
N LEU A 291 -15.43 -4.82 19.27
CA LEU A 291 -14.98 -6.15 18.83
C LEU A 291 -15.83 -6.64 17.66
N GLY A 292 -17.15 -6.47 17.72
CA GLY A 292 -18.05 -6.82 16.62
C GLY A 292 -17.68 -6.09 15.33
N LEU A 293 -17.41 -4.79 15.40
CA LEU A 293 -16.95 -4.01 14.25
C LEU A 293 -15.56 -4.42 13.73
N ALA A 294 -14.66 -4.87 14.61
CA ALA A 294 -13.32 -5.31 14.22
C ALA A 294 -13.30 -6.72 13.60
N LEU A 295 -14.39 -7.48 13.70
CA LEU A 295 -14.55 -8.83 13.16
C LEU A 295 -15.28 -8.88 11.81
N ILE A 296 -15.82 -7.76 11.34
CA ILE A 296 -16.52 -7.59 10.06
C ILE A 296 -15.53 -7.01 9.04
#